data_AF-A0A8H7R5F8-F1
#
_entry.id   AF-A0A8H7R5F8-F1
#
_cell.length_a   1.000
_cell.length_b   1.000
_cell.length_c   1.000
_cell.angle_alpha   90.00
_cell.angle_beta   90.00
_cell.angle_gamma   90.00
#
_symmetry.space_group_name_H-M   'P 1'
#
loop_
_entity.id
_entity.type
_entity.pdbx_description
1 polymer ?
#
loop_
_entity_poly.entity_id
_entity_poly.type
_entity_poly.pdbx_seq_one_letter_code
_entity_poly.pdbx_strand_id
1 'polypeptide(L)'
;MKFVNLVIHNLTVLRSDEMGPARIDALLVTHFHVDHAASVPYIMERTTFKGRVFMTHPTKAIYKWLLSDYLRVSNIGDEDQLYSEEDLLNSFQRIEAIDYHQQVEVEGIKFIGYNAGHVLGAAMFLIEIAGVKILYTADYSKEEDRYKSEFLDIASFLEGQFGYVELNDDDNKITINMDGITAVVDTMKFDAESDNEAFKKRVTEIMERVKMAIKPVSDIYELAL
;
A
#
# COMPACT_ATOMS: atom_id res chain seq x y z
N MET A 1 0.45 -18.83 -24.17
CA MET A 1 1.27 -17.82 -23.51
C MET A 1 0.93 -16.48 -24.16
N LYS A 2 0.15 -15.63 -23.49
CA LYS A 2 -0.46 -14.43 -24.10
C LYS A 2 -0.28 -13.25 -23.14
N PHE A 3 0.21 -12.14 -23.70
CA PHE A 3 0.71 -10.96 -23.00
C PHE A 3 -0.40 -9.92 -22.67
N VAL A 4 -0.02 -9.03 -21.75
CA VAL A 4 -0.48 -7.65 -21.43
C VAL A 4 -1.75 -7.47 -20.59
N ASN A 5 -1.59 -7.14 -19.30
CA ASN A 5 -2.23 -5.96 -18.69
C ASN A 5 -1.82 -5.88 -17.22
N LEU A 6 -0.60 -5.44 -16.98
CA LEU A 6 -0.25 -4.83 -15.71
C LEU A 6 -0.97 -3.47 -15.67
N VAL A 7 -2.18 -3.44 -15.12
CA VAL A 7 -2.93 -2.19 -14.98
C VAL A 7 -2.32 -1.44 -13.80
N ILE A 8 -1.52 -0.44 -14.12
CA ILE A 8 -1.14 0.58 -13.15
C ILE A 8 -1.61 1.92 -13.71
N HIS A 9 -2.63 2.48 -13.03
CA HIS A 9 -3.07 3.88 -13.10
C HIS A 9 -3.76 4.38 -14.37
N ASN A 10 -5.06 4.64 -14.29
CA ASN A 10 -5.63 5.89 -13.75
C ASN A 10 -7.15 5.77 -13.87
N LEU A 11 -7.89 6.68 -13.26
CA LEU A 11 -9.36 6.81 -13.30
C LEU A 11 -9.94 7.13 -14.70
N THR A 12 -9.40 6.52 -15.77
CA THR A 12 -10.07 6.36 -17.05
C THR A 12 -10.49 4.92 -17.09
N VAL A 13 -11.79 4.68 -16.89
CA VAL A 13 -12.51 3.44 -17.23
C VAL A 13 -11.69 2.64 -18.22
N LEU A 14 -11.20 1.47 -17.77
CA LEU A 14 -10.54 0.47 -18.59
C LEU A 14 -11.02 0.63 -20.03
N ARG A 15 -10.16 1.07 -20.95
CA ARG A 15 -10.41 0.85 -22.37
C ARG A 15 -10.32 -0.66 -22.56
N SER A 16 -11.47 -1.28 -22.25
CA SER A 16 -11.74 -2.70 -22.16
C SER A 16 -12.08 -3.27 -23.52
N ASP A 17 -11.73 -2.57 -24.61
CA ASP A 17 -12.15 -2.88 -25.95
C ASP A 17 -11.35 -4.03 -26.59
N GLU A 18 -10.18 -4.41 -26.04
CA GLU A 18 -9.42 -5.55 -26.60
C GLU A 18 -9.07 -6.68 -25.61
N MET A 19 -8.93 -6.40 -24.31
CA MET A 19 -8.47 -7.38 -23.30
C MET A 19 -9.24 -7.20 -21.99
N GLY A 20 -10.30 -7.99 -21.78
CA GLY A 20 -11.13 -7.91 -20.57
C GLY A 20 -10.41 -8.36 -19.28
N PRO A 21 -10.92 -7.98 -18.09
CA PRO A 21 -10.29 -8.24 -16.78
C PRO A 21 -9.94 -9.71 -16.49
N ALA A 22 -10.68 -10.66 -17.07
CA ALA A 22 -10.43 -12.10 -16.96
C ALA A 22 -9.05 -12.57 -17.44
N ARG A 23 -8.31 -11.74 -18.18
CA ARG A 23 -6.99 -12.07 -18.74
C ARG A 23 -5.82 -11.47 -17.97
N ILE A 24 -6.08 -10.79 -16.86
CA ILE A 24 -5.05 -10.18 -16.03
C ILE A 24 -4.59 -11.18 -14.97
N ASP A 25 -3.32 -11.56 -15.00
CA ASP A 25 -2.73 -12.53 -14.06
C ASP A 25 -2.32 -11.89 -12.72
N ALA A 26 -1.84 -10.65 -12.75
CA ALA A 26 -1.38 -9.92 -11.58
C ALA A 26 -1.70 -8.42 -11.66
N LEU A 27 -2.07 -7.84 -10.52
CA LEU A 27 -2.27 -6.41 -10.30
C LEU A 27 -1.28 -5.93 -9.23
N LEU A 28 -0.40 -4.99 -9.58
CA LEU A 28 0.58 -4.43 -8.64
C LEU A 28 0.15 -3.01 -8.28
N VAL A 29 -0.19 -2.79 -7.01
CA VAL A 29 -0.62 -1.47 -6.52
C VAL A 29 0.58 -0.76 -5.88
N THR A 30 0.84 0.44 -6.37
CA THR A 30 2.06 1.23 -6.09
C THR A 30 2.02 1.87 -4.72
N HIS A 31 0.91 2.54 -4.39
CA HIS A 31 0.69 3.17 -3.10
C HIS A 31 -0.80 3.37 -2.85
N PHE A 32 -1.13 3.87 -1.65
CA PHE A 32 -2.49 3.86 -1.13
C PHE A 32 -3.37 5.03 -1.58
N HIS A 33 -2.86 6.04 -2.28
CA HIS A 33 -3.68 7.19 -2.68
C HIS A 33 -4.91 6.77 -3.49
N VAL A 34 -5.97 7.57 -3.42
CA VAL A 34 -7.28 7.24 -4.00
C VAL A 34 -7.21 7.07 -5.51
N ASP A 35 -6.49 7.95 -6.20
CA ASP A 35 -6.22 7.80 -7.62
C ASP A 35 -5.50 6.47 -7.91
N HIS A 36 -4.77 5.92 -6.91
CA HIS A 36 -4.07 4.63 -6.96
C HIS A 36 -4.69 3.35 -6.48
N ALA A 37 -5.64 3.41 -5.59
CA ALA A 37 -6.19 2.21 -5.00
C ALA A 37 -7.72 2.11 -5.10
N ALA A 38 -8.43 3.20 -5.43
CA ALA A 38 -9.89 3.22 -5.37
C ALA A 38 -10.55 2.25 -6.35
N SER A 39 -9.93 1.94 -7.50
CA SER A 39 -10.52 0.98 -8.45
C SER A 39 -10.35 -0.48 -8.04
N VAL A 40 -9.51 -0.78 -7.04
CA VAL A 40 -9.15 -2.17 -6.68
C VAL A 40 -10.36 -3.01 -6.25
N PRO A 41 -11.24 -2.55 -5.33
CA PRO A 41 -12.43 -3.32 -4.96
C PRO A 41 -13.34 -3.60 -6.16
N TYR A 42 -13.58 -2.60 -7.00
CA TYR A 42 -14.37 -2.74 -8.20
C TYR A 42 -13.79 -3.80 -9.15
N ILE A 43 -12.48 -3.72 -9.44
CA ILE A 43 -11.81 -4.69 -10.32
C ILE A 43 -11.96 -6.10 -9.76
N MET A 44 -11.72 -6.29 -8.46
CA MET A 44 -11.68 -7.63 -7.85
C MET A 44 -13.05 -8.28 -7.68
N GLU A 45 -14.07 -7.49 -7.36
CA GLU A 45 -15.38 -8.01 -6.93
C GLU A 45 -16.51 -7.74 -7.94
N ARG A 46 -16.36 -6.71 -8.80
CA ARG A 46 -17.39 -6.31 -9.78
C ARG A 46 -17.01 -6.58 -11.23
N THR A 47 -15.87 -7.22 -11.50
CA THR A 47 -15.46 -7.61 -12.85
C THR A 47 -15.16 -9.11 -12.97
N THR A 48 -14.68 -9.55 -14.14
CA THR A 48 -14.28 -10.94 -14.40
C THR A 48 -12.84 -11.26 -13.99
N PHE A 49 -12.16 -10.33 -13.30
CA PHE A 49 -10.78 -10.48 -12.82
C PHE A 49 -10.60 -11.71 -11.92
N LYS A 50 -9.54 -12.49 -12.18
CA LYS A 50 -9.19 -13.69 -11.39
C LYS A 50 -7.71 -13.72 -10.98
N GLY A 51 -6.96 -12.68 -11.32
CA GLY A 51 -5.55 -12.58 -11.00
C GLY A 51 -5.29 -12.36 -9.50
N ARG A 52 -4.01 -12.26 -9.18
CA ARG A 52 -3.52 -11.95 -7.82
C ARG A 52 -3.26 -10.46 -7.69
N VAL A 53 -3.49 -9.89 -6.52
CA VAL A 53 -3.27 -8.45 -6.26
C VAL A 53 -2.21 -8.29 -5.20
N PHE A 54 -1.22 -7.43 -5.46
CA PHE A 54 -0.09 -7.21 -4.57
C PHE A 54 0.01 -5.75 -4.16
N MET A 55 0.28 -5.56 -2.88
CA MET A 55 0.60 -4.28 -2.25
C MET A 55 1.80 -4.46 -1.34
N THR A 56 2.51 -3.39 -1.00
CA THR A 56 3.41 -3.43 0.16
C THR A 56 2.59 -3.54 1.44
N HIS A 57 3.23 -4.02 2.52
CA HIS A 57 2.59 -4.08 3.84
C HIS A 57 1.95 -2.75 4.28
N PRO A 58 2.62 -1.58 4.19
CA PRO A 58 2.01 -0.32 4.60
C PRO A 58 0.89 0.13 3.67
N THR A 59 1.04 -0.03 2.36
CA THR A 59 -0.02 0.29 1.40
C THR A 59 -1.29 -0.49 1.70
N LYS A 60 -1.19 -1.80 1.93
CA LYS A 60 -2.36 -2.64 2.28
C LYS A 60 -3.05 -2.18 3.58
N ALA A 61 -2.25 -1.80 4.59
CA ALA A 61 -2.77 -1.36 5.88
C ALA A 61 -3.57 -0.05 5.76
N ILE A 62 -3.01 0.95 5.09
CA ILE A 62 -3.63 2.27 4.91
C ILE A 62 -4.84 2.17 3.96
N TYR A 63 -4.72 1.37 2.89
CA TYR A 63 -5.74 1.14 1.88
C TYR A 63 -7.14 0.89 2.45
N LYS A 64 -7.26 -0.03 3.43
CA LYS A 64 -8.55 -0.39 4.02
C LYS A 64 -9.20 0.80 4.70
N TRP A 65 -8.42 1.53 5.48
CA TRP A 65 -8.91 2.64 6.29
C TRP A 65 -9.26 3.83 5.40
N LEU A 66 -8.36 4.21 4.50
CA LEU A 66 -8.57 5.32 3.56
C LEU A 66 -9.77 5.10 2.64
N LEU A 67 -9.94 3.89 2.07
CA LEU A 67 -11.08 3.63 1.20
C LEU A 67 -12.40 3.49 1.96
N SER A 68 -12.36 3.09 3.23
CA SER A 68 -13.54 3.09 4.09
C SER A 68 -14.02 4.53 4.34
N ASP A 69 -13.09 5.46 4.59
CA ASP A 69 -13.42 6.88 4.73
C ASP A 69 -13.93 7.48 3.40
N TYR A 70 -13.26 7.17 2.29
CA TYR A 70 -13.71 7.56 0.94
C TYR A 70 -15.15 7.12 0.65
N LEU A 71 -15.51 5.86 0.97
CA LEU A 71 -16.86 5.33 0.78
C LEU A 71 -17.90 6.05 1.65
N ARG A 72 -17.54 6.44 2.88
CA ARG A 72 -18.45 7.18 3.77
C ARG A 72 -18.72 8.59 3.27
N VAL A 73 -17.68 9.28 2.80
CA VAL A 73 -17.79 10.65 2.27
C VAL A 73 -18.52 10.65 0.92
N SER A 74 -18.25 9.68 0.04
CA SER A 74 -18.92 9.58 -1.27
C SER A 74 -20.40 9.19 -1.18
N ASN A 75 -20.83 8.55 -0.08
CA ASN A 75 -22.24 8.22 0.18
C ASN A 75 -23.09 9.47 0.50
N ILE A 76 -22.47 10.63 0.73
CA ILE A 76 -23.18 11.89 0.97
C ILE A 76 -23.56 12.50 -0.39
N GLY A 77 -24.58 11.91 -1.03
CA GLY A 77 -25.29 12.54 -2.15
C GLY A 77 -25.21 11.87 -3.52
N ASP A 78 -24.56 10.70 -3.65
CA ASP A 78 -24.46 9.96 -4.91
C ASP A 78 -25.08 8.55 -4.78
N GLU A 79 -26.09 8.25 -5.61
CA GLU A 79 -26.75 6.92 -5.65
C GLU A 79 -25.90 5.87 -6.40
N ASP A 80 -24.87 6.29 -7.14
CA ASP A 80 -24.06 5.45 -8.02
C ASP A 80 -22.70 5.04 -7.41
N GLN A 81 -22.71 4.45 -6.21
CA GLN A 81 -21.49 3.85 -5.65
C GLN A 81 -21.01 2.66 -6.50
N LEU A 82 -19.74 2.70 -6.92
CA LEU A 82 -19.13 1.66 -7.76
C LEU A 82 -19.01 0.30 -7.05
N TYR A 83 -18.85 0.30 -5.72
CA TYR A 83 -18.69 -0.89 -4.89
C TYR A 83 -19.07 -0.58 -3.43
N SER A 84 -19.39 -1.62 -2.66
CA SER A 84 -19.81 -1.52 -1.25
C SER A 84 -18.63 -1.64 -0.27
N GLU A 85 -18.86 -1.34 1.02
CA GLU A 85 -17.90 -1.65 2.09
C GLU A 85 -17.60 -3.16 2.18
N GLU A 86 -18.56 -4.02 1.82
CA GLU A 86 -18.36 -5.48 1.76
C GLU A 86 -17.38 -5.85 0.64
N ASP A 87 -17.49 -5.23 -0.55
CA ASP A 87 -16.54 -5.43 -1.64
C ASP A 87 -15.12 -4.98 -1.25
N LEU A 88 -15.00 -3.87 -0.51
CA LEU A 88 -13.73 -3.41 0.04
C LEU A 88 -13.14 -4.43 1.04
N LEU A 89 -13.97 -5.01 1.90
CA LEU A 89 -13.50 -6.02 2.86
C LEU A 89 -13.06 -7.32 2.15
N ASN A 90 -13.82 -7.77 1.16
CA ASN A 90 -13.51 -8.97 0.37
C ASN A 90 -12.21 -8.81 -0.43
N SER A 91 -12.04 -7.66 -1.09
CA SER A 91 -10.79 -7.34 -1.80
C SER A 91 -9.59 -7.27 -0.85
N PHE A 92 -9.73 -6.60 0.31
CA PHE A 92 -8.67 -6.54 1.34
C PHE A 92 -8.17 -7.92 1.79
N GLN A 93 -9.07 -8.89 1.96
CA GLN A 93 -8.71 -10.26 2.37
C GLN A 93 -7.91 -11.00 1.29
N ARG A 94 -8.18 -10.71 0.01
CA ARG A 94 -7.54 -11.35 -1.15
C ARG A 94 -6.24 -10.68 -1.60
N ILE A 95 -5.98 -9.43 -1.19
CA ILE A 95 -4.73 -8.72 -1.49
C ILE A 95 -3.57 -9.38 -0.75
N GLU A 96 -2.49 -9.64 -1.46
CA GLU A 96 -1.25 -10.20 -0.91
C GLU A 96 -0.27 -9.06 -0.59
N ALA A 97 0.27 -9.07 0.63
CA ALA A 97 1.28 -8.11 1.03
C ALA A 97 2.67 -8.66 0.72
N ILE A 98 3.54 -7.82 0.18
CA ILE A 98 4.94 -8.14 -0.10
C ILE A 98 5.88 -7.25 0.70
N ASP A 99 7.06 -7.78 0.99
CA ASP A 99 8.19 -7.00 1.50
C ASP A 99 8.94 -6.32 0.36
N TYR A 100 9.62 -5.22 0.67
CA TYR A 100 10.58 -4.64 -0.26
C TYR A 100 11.72 -5.63 -0.54
N HIS A 101 12.23 -5.61 -1.76
CA HIS A 101 13.28 -6.51 -2.25
C HIS A 101 12.91 -8.01 -2.26
N GLN A 102 11.68 -8.37 -1.90
CA GLN A 102 11.15 -9.72 -2.10
C GLN A 102 10.87 -9.94 -3.58
N GLN A 103 11.47 -10.99 -4.16
CA GLN A 103 11.10 -11.45 -5.49
C GLN A 103 9.86 -12.35 -5.41
N VAL A 104 8.83 -11.98 -6.16
CA VAL A 104 7.60 -12.76 -6.32
C VAL A 104 7.47 -13.19 -7.78
N GLU A 105 6.94 -14.38 -8.02
CA GLU A 105 6.66 -14.89 -9.37
C GLU A 105 5.20 -15.35 -9.48
N VAL A 106 4.53 -14.91 -10.54
CA VAL A 106 3.13 -15.24 -10.87
C VAL A 106 3.04 -15.55 -12.36
N GLU A 107 2.69 -16.78 -12.73
CA GLU A 107 2.50 -17.17 -14.14
C GLU A 107 3.68 -16.79 -15.07
N GLY A 108 4.92 -16.87 -14.57
CA GLY A 108 6.13 -16.51 -15.31
C GLY A 108 6.45 -15.00 -15.35
N ILE A 109 5.69 -14.18 -14.62
CA ILE A 109 5.97 -12.76 -14.37
C ILE A 109 6.70 -12.67 -13.03
N LYS A 110 7.97 -12.25 -13.06
CA LYS A 110 8.72 -11.97 -11.83
C LYS A 110 8.64 -10.50 -11.52
N PHE A 111 8.53 -10.13 -10.26
CA PHE A 111 8.61 -8.74 -9.85
C PHE A 111 9.24 -8.57 -8.46
N ILE A 112 9.85 -7.40 -8.26
CA ILE A 112 10.45 -6.96 -6.99
C ILE A 112 9.94 -5.55 -6.70
N GLY A 113 9.45 -5.32 -5.48
CA GLY A 113 9.10 -3.99 -5.01
C GLY A 113 10.30 -3.24 -4.43
N TYR A 114 10.51 -1.99 -4.86
CA TYR A 114 11.51 -1.06 -4.35
C TYR A 114 10.85 0.18 -3.79
N ASN A 115 11.42 0.78 -2.75
CA ASN A 115 10.85 1.97 -2.15
C ASN A 115 10.87 3.17 -3.13
N ALA A 116 9.70 3.72 -3.44
CA ALA A 116 9.53 4.90 -4.30
C ALA A 116 9.74 6.23 -3.55
N GLY A 117 9.78 6.19 -2.24
CA GLY A 117 9.86 7.35 -1.36
C GLY A 117 8.51 8.06 -1.21
N HIS A 118 7.63 8.10 -2.23
CA HIS A 118 6.48 9.02 -2.33
C HIS A 118 5.63 9.21 -1.06
N VAL A 119 5.15 8.10 -0.50
CA VAL A 119 4.41 8.01 0.75
C VAL A 119 4.80 6.70 1.42
N LEU A 120 4.46 6.50 2.70
CA LEU A 120 4.76 5.25 3.39
C LEU A 120 4.20 4.02 2.64
N GLY A 121 5.09 3.10 2.28
CA GLY A 121 4.71 1.91 1.51
C GLY A 121 4.67 2.10 0.00
N ALA A 122 4.98 3.29 -0.52
CA ALA A 122 5.06 3.50 -1.96
C ALA A 122 6.14 2.62 -2.60
N ALA A 123 5.79 1.99 -3.72
CA ALA A 123 6.64 1.04 -4.40
C ALA A 123 6.79 1.32 -5.89
N MET A 124 8.04 1.27 -6.36
CA MET A 124 8.39 1.01 -7.74
C MET A 124 8.46 -0.51 -7.94
N PHE A 125 8.03 -1.01 -9.08
CA PHE A 125 8.09 -2.44 -9.39
C PHE A 125 9.06 -2.68 -10.54
N LEU A 126 10.14 -3.42 -10.26
CA LEU A 126 10.97 -4.02 -11.30
C LEU A 126 10.32 -5.33 -11.72
N ILE A 127 9.95 -5.45 -12.98
CA ILE A 127 9.16 -6.55 -13.51
C ILE A 127 9.98 -7.21 -14.62
N GLU A 128 10.10 -8.54 -14.55
CA GLU A 128 10.80 -9.33 -15.55
C GLU A 128 9.84 -10.35 -16.17
N ILE A 129 9.71 -10.29 -17.50
CA ILE A 129 8.90 -11.24 -18.28
C ILE A 129 9.75 -11.72 -19.47
N ALA A 130 9.96 -13.03 -19.56
CA ALA A 130 10.74 -13.64 -20.64
C ALA A 130 12.12 -12.97 -20.87
N GLY A 131 12.78 -12.55 -19.78
CA GLY A 131 14.09 -11.89 -19.80
C GLY A 131 14.05 -10.38 -20.12
N VAL A 132 12.89 -9.80 -20.37
CA VAL A 132 12.72 -8.35 -20.53
C VAL A 132 12.41 -7.74 -19.16
N LYS A 133 13.25 -6.79 -18.71
CA LYS A 133 13.04 -6.03 -17.48
C LYS A 133 12.37 -4.68 -17.76
N ILE A 134 11.37 -4.33 -16.96
CA ILE A 134 10.66 -3.05 -16.98
C ILE A 134 10.62 -2.53 -15.54
N LEU A 135 11.05 -1.30 -15.31
CA LEU A 135 10.85 -0.62 -14.04
C LEU A 135 9.67 0.35 -14.17
N TYR A 136 8.62 0.13 -13.38
CA TYR A 136 7.51 1.06 -13.23
C TYR A 136 7.68 1.85 -11.93
N THR A 137 7.84 3.17 -12.03
CA THR A 137 8.20 4.02 -10.88
C THR A 137 7.00 4.60 -10.13
N ALA A 138 5.84 4.76 -10.81
CA ALA A 138 4.72 5.53 -10.29
C ALA A 138 5.12 6.96 -9.87
N ASP A 139 4.38 7.52 -8.92
CA ASP A 139 4.80 8.69 -8.15
C ASP A 139 5.97 8.28 -7.24
N TYR A 140 7.10 8.98 -7.36
CA TYR A 140 8.31 8.71 -6.59
C TYR A 140 9.01 10.03 -6.24
N SER A 141 9.87 10.04 -5.23
CA SER A 141 10.73 11.21 -4.96
C SER A 141 12.09 10.81 -4.40
N LYS A 142 13.09 11.66 -4.64
CA LYS A 142 14.51 11.38 -4.39
C LYS A 142 15.06 12.00 -3.09
N GLU A 143 14.34 12.92 -2.45
CA GLU A 143 14.85 13.74 -1.33
C GLU A 143 14.29 13.33 0.03
N GLU A 144 15.10 13.53 1.06
CA GLU A 144 14.83 13.28 2.50
C GLU A 144 13.85 14.30 3.14
N ASP A 145 13.33 15.27 2.38
CA ASP A 145 12.50 16.39 2.90
C ASP A 145 11.07 16.00 3.33
N ARG A 146 10.84 14.71 3.59
CA ARG A 146 9.51 14.14 3.83
C ARG A 146 9.12 13.98 5.30
N TYR A 147 9.82 14.66 6.21
CA TYR A 147 9.59 14.55 7.64
C TYR A 147 8.12 14.79 8.08
N LYS A 148 7.36 15.61 7.34
CA LYS A 148 5.93 15.85 7.59
C LYS A 148 5.01 14.79 6.98
N SER A 149 5.37 14.24 5.82
CA SER A 149 4.60 13.13 5.22
C SER A 149 4.80 11.87 6.05
N GLU A 150 6.02 11.61 6.52
CA GLU A 150 6.33 10.42 7.30
C GLU A 150 5.55 10.37 8.61
N PHE A 151 5.48 11.45 9.39
CA PHE A 151 4.72 11.44 10.65
C PHE A 151 3.23 11.11 10.44
N LEU A 152 2.57 11.78 9.48
CA LEU A 152 1.15 11.55 9.19
C LEU A 152 0.89 10.23 8.48
N ASP A 153 1.82 9.76 7.65
CA ASP A 153 1.72 8.45 7.00
C ASP A 153 1.90 7.31 8.01
N ILE A 154 2.84 7.46 8.95
CA ILE A 154 3.03 6.52 10.07
C ILE A 154 1.78 6.53 10.95
N ALA A 155 1.23 7.70 11.27
CA ALA A 155 -0.04 7.81 11.99
C ALA A 155 -1.16 7.07 11.29
N SER A 156 -1.38 7.33 10.00
CA SER A 156 -2.41 6.68 9.18
C SER A 156 -2.21 5.16 9.12
N PHE A 157 -0.96 4.71 9.04
CA PHE A 157 -0.60 3.30 9.04
C PHE A 157 -0.88 2.63 10.39
N LEU A 158 -0.45 3.26 11.49
CA LEU A 158 -0.73 2.77 12.84
C LEU A 158 -2.22 2.74 13.10
N GLU A 159 -2.95 3.75 12.62
CA GLU A 159 -4.41 3.80 12.71
C GLU A 159 -5.08 2.65 11.94
N GLY A 160 -4.61 2.36 10.73
CA GLY A 160 -5.05 1.20 9.96
C GLY A 160 -4.74 -0.15 10.61
N GLN A 161 -3.69 -0.25 11.44
CA GLN A 161 -3.27 -1.47 12.13
C GLN A 161 -3.95 -1.69 13.49
N PHE A 162 -4.19 -0.61 14.25
CA PHE A 162 -4.57 -0.67 15.66
C PHE A 162 -5.88 0.06 15.98
N GLY A 163 -6.45 0.80 15.03
CA GLY A 163 -7.54 1.74 15.30
C GLY A 163 -7.01 3.10 15.75
N TYR A 164 -7.89 3.94 16.30
CA TYR A 164 -7.58 5.33 16.63
C TYR A 164 -6.23 5.53 17.36
N VAL A 165 -5.49 6.55 16.94
CA VAL A 165 -4.21 6.96 17.53
C VAL A 165 -4.26 8.43 17.97
N GLU A 166 -3.54 8.76 19.03
CA GLU A 166 -3.37 10.15 19.49
C GLU A 166 -2.04 10.69 18.99
N LEU A 167 -2.07 11.88 18.37
CA LEU A 167 -0.90 12.53 17.78
C LEU A 167 -0.31 13.57 18.73
N ASN A 168 1.01 13.52 18.91
CA ASN A 168 1.79 14.58 19.54
C ASN A 168 2.91 15.00 18.58
N ASP A 169 2.56 15.89 17.65
CA ASP A 169 3.44 16.38 16.58
C ASP A 169 4.65 17.13 17.12
N ASP A 170 4.51 17.85 18.24
CA ASP A 170 5.59 18.63 18.85
C ASP A 170 6.76 17.73 19.28
N ASP A 171 6.45 16.51 19.72
CA ASP A 171 7.44 15.52 20.18
C ASP A 171 7.72 14.39 19.17
N ASN A 172 7.11 14.43 17.97
CA ASN A 172 7.16 13.34 16.98
C ASN A 172 6.71 11.98 17.56
N LYS A 173 5.71 12.01 18.45
CA LYS A 173 5.19 10.83 19.15
C LYS A 173 3.76 10.50 18.75
N ILE A 174 3.48 9.21 18.65
CA ILE A 174 2.14 8.68 18.39
C ILE A 174 1.77 7.72 19.51
N THR A 175 0.64 7.94 20.15
CA THR A 175 0.13 7.03 21.20
C THR A 175 -0.93 6.13 20.61
N ILE A 176 -0.69 4.82 20.70
CA ILE A 176 -1.62 3.77 20.31
C ILE A 176 -2.35 3.32 21.57
N ASN A 177 -3.68 3.26 21.53
CA ASN A 177 -4.49 2.69 22.61
C ASN A 177 -5.34 1.55 22.04
N MET A 178 -5.09 0.34 22.52
CA MET A 178 -5.83 -0.85 22.12
C MET A 178 -6.34 -1.56 23.37
N ASP A 179 -7.65 -1.54 23.58
CA ASP A 179 -8.34 -2.17 24.72
C ASP A 179 -7.77 -1.77 26.10
N GLY A 180 -7.34 -0.51 26.25
CA GLY A 180 -6.78 0.03 27.49
C GLY A 180 -5.29 -0.27 27.69
N ILE A 181 -4.63 -0.93 26.74
CA ILE A 181 -3.18 -1.08 26.69
C ILE A 181 -2.62 0.02 25.78
N THR A 182 -1.68 0.80 26.30
CA THR A 182 -1.06 1.91 25.57
C THR A 182 0.34 1.56 25.11
N ALA A 183 0.72 2.06 23.94
CA ALA A 183 2.10 2.13 23.49
C ALA A 183 2.38 3.52 22.91
N VAL A 184 3.56 4.05 23.19
CA VAL A 184 4.02 5.33 22.63
C VAL A 184 5.12 5.03 21.63
N VAL A 185 4.91 5.47 20.39
CA VAL A 185 5.86 5.33 19.29
C VAL A 185 6.64 6.63 19.13
N ASP A 186 7.98 6.56 19.13
CA ASP A 186 8.84 7.65 18.68
C ASP A 186 9.12 7.45 17.19
N THR A 187 8.52 8.30 16.37
CA THR A 187 8.60 8.19 14.91
C THR A 187 9.98 8.55 14.36
N MET A 188 10.80 9.31 15.10
CA MET A 188 12.19 9.60 14.73
C MET A 188 13.09 8.38 14.94
N LYS A 189 12.88 7.67 16.06
CA LYS A 189 13.70 6.53 16.44
C LYS A 189 13.21 5.21 15.83
N PHE A 190 11.96 5.17 15.37
CA PHE A 190 11.26 3.95 14.96
C PHE A 190 11.22 2.93 16.10
N ASP A 191 11.01 3.40 17.34
CA ASP A 191 10.89 2.57 18.53
C ASP A 191 9.54 2.76 19.21
N ALA A 192 9.25 1.87 20.17
CA ALA A 192 8.01 1.90 20.93
C ALA A 192 8.25 1.57 22.40
N GLU A 193 7.54 2.28 23.27
CA GLU A 193 7.49 2.05 24.70
C GLU A 193 6.07 1.65 25.13
N SER A 194 5.96 0.67 26.02
CA SER A 194 4.68 0.24 26.61
C SER A 194 4.98 -0.50 27.91
N ASP A 195 4.09 -0.37 28.90
CA ASP A 195 4.13 -1.18 30.13
C ASP A 195 3.80 -2.66 29.86
N ASN A 196 3.24 -2.98 28.67
CA ASN A 196 2.98 -4.33 28.22
C ASN A 196 4.05 -4.79 27.22
N GLU A 197 4.95 -5.68 27.65
CA GLU A 197 6.07 -6.16 26.82
C GLU A 197 5.64 -6.89 25.53
N ALA A 198 4.51 -7.61 25.55
CA ALA A 198 4.02 -8.28 24.35
C ALA A 198 3.50 -7.28 23.31
N PHE A 199 2.80 -6.23 23.77
CA PHE A 199 2.34 -5.16 22.91
C PHE A 199 3.49 -4.30 22.39
N LYS A 200 4.44 -3.94 23.26
CA LYS A 200 5.70 -3.28 22.88
C LYS A 200 6.42 -4.01 21.75
N LYS A 201 6.60 -5.32 21.91
CA LYS A 201 7.27 -6.16 20.89
C LYS A 201 6.53 -6.11 19.55
N ARG A 202 5.21 -6.27 19.56
CA ARG A 202 4.37 -6.22 18.35
C ARG A 202 4.49 -4.87 17.64
N VAL A 203 4.40 -3.76 18.37
CA VAL A 203 4.53 -2.41 17.80
C VAL A 203 5.94 -2.19 17.26
N THR A 204 6.97 -2.64 17.97
CA THR A 204 8.38 -2.52 17.53
C THR A 204 8.63 -3.27 16.21
N GLU A 205 8.17 -4.51 16.07
CA GLU A 205 8.28 -5.28 14.82
C GLU A 205 7.58 -4.59 13.64
N ILE A 206 6.47 -3.90 13.91
CA ILE A 206 5.76 -3.09 12.92
C ILE A 206 6.56 -1.84 12.53
N MET A 207 7.17 -1.16 13.50
CA MET A 207 8.00 0.02 13.25
C MET A 207 9.29 -0.31 12.50
N GLU A 208 9.85 -1.51 12.65
CA GLU A 208 10.97 -1.98 11.82
C GLU A 208 10.57 -2.06 10.34
N ARG A 209 9.36 -2.52 10.02
CA ARG A 209 8.84 -2.55 8.64
C ARG A 209 8.63 -1.15 8.09
N VAL A 210 8.11 -0.25 8.91
CA VAL A 210 7.95 1.18 8.56
C VAL A 210 9.30 1.81 8.23
N LYS A 211 10.33 1.56 9.05
CA LYS A 211 11.69 2.06 8.83
C LYS A 211 12.28 1.60 7.49
N MET A 212 12.02 0.34 7.11
CA MET A 212 12.41 -0.17 5.78
C MET A 212 11.63 0.51 4.65
N ALA A 213 10.36 0.83 4.89
CA ALA A 213 9.46 1.47 3.93
C ALA A 213 9.68 2.97 3.72
N ILE A 214 10.59 3.59 4.48
CA ILE A 214 10.89 5.03 4.38
C ILE A 214 12.21 5.30 3.66
N LYS A 215 13.20 4.39 3.72
CA LYS A 215 14.49 4.60 3.05
C LYS A 215 14.35 4.44 1.52
N PRO A 216 14.40 5.52 0.73
CA PRO A 216 14.31 5.41 -0.72
C PRO A 216 15.56 4.71 -1.29
N VAL A 217 15.42 4.14 -2.48
CA VAL A 217 16.60 3.67 -3.22
C VAL A 217 17.40 4.90 -3.67
N SER A 218 18.69 4.95 -3.30
CA SER A 218 19.57 6.10 -3.57
C SER A 218 19.86 6.32 -5.04
N ASP A 219 19.85 5.26 -5.86
CA ASP A 219 20.01 5.36 -7.31
C ASP A 219 19.09 4.40 -8.07
N ILE A 220 18.19 4.97 -8.87
CA ILE A 220 17.23 4.23 -9.71
C ILE A 220 17.95 3.54 -10.89
N TYR A 221 19.09 4.07 -11.35
CA TYR A 221 19.82 3.51 -12.48
C TYR A 221 20.42 2.14 -12.16
N GLU A 222 20.76 1.87 -10.89
CA GLU A 222 21.24 0.56 -10.45
C GLU A 222 20.17 -0.53 -10.52
N LEU A 223 18.88 -0.16 -10.51
CA LEU A 223 17.76 -1.10 -10.60
C LEU A 223 17.45 -1.54 -12.03
N ALA A 224 17.86 -0.74 -13.02
CA ALA A 224 17.53 -0.94 -14.43
C ALA A 224 18.63 -1.67 -15.24
N LEU A 225 19.77 -1.99 -14.60
CA LEU A 225 20.90 -2.72 -15.18
C LEU A 225 20.83 -4.25 -14.89
#